data_AF-A0A8S8ZCS5-F1
#
_entry.id   AF-A0A8S8ZCS5-F1
#
_cell.length_a   1.000
_cell.length_b   1.000
_cell.length_c   1.000
_cell.angle_alpha   90.00
_cell.angle_beta   90.00
_cell.angle_gamma   90.00
#
_symmetry.space_group_name_H-M   'P 1'
#
loop_
_entity.id
_entity.type
_entity.pdbx_description
1 polymer ?
#
loop_
_entity_poly.entity_id
_entity_poly.type
_entity_poly.pdbx_seq_one_letter_code
_entity_poly.pdbx_strand_id
1 'polypeptide(L)'
;MKLGETEQKLKQKDSMFMDKIRSNKNKQSSLAKMYATELAEIKKNNKTVSNAKLSMEQVQIRLNTVSELGDVVVTLSPCMSLIKGLSTSLGGMMPEVAESMKDLSSMLGDIATGTTVTNEGTKGEFTTSNKEAQSILEKHKQWLKVKLDKVCQNHQLVEIVWENILREREAI
;
A
#
# COMPACT_ATOMS: atom_id res chain seq x y z
N MET A 1 -12.17 -20.77 1.77
CA MET A 1 -11.96 -19.76 0.71
C MET A 1 -11.54 -20.44 -0.58
N LYS A 2 -12.21 -20.15 -1.69
CA LYS A 2 -11.96 -20.77 -3.00
C LYS A 2 -10.54 -20.54 -3.55
N LEU A 3 -9.88 -19.45 -3.16
CA LEU A 3 -8.49 -19.16 -3.52
C LEU A 3 -7.49 -20.09 -2.81
N GLY A 4 -7.74 -20.48 -1.56
CA GLY A 4 -6.86 -21.41 -0.83
C GLY A 4 -6.84 -22.81 -1.46
N GLU A 5 -8.01 -23.31 -1.87
CA GLU A 5 -8.10 -24.56 -2.63
C GLU A 5 -7.38 -24.47 -3.99
N THR A 6 -7.45 -23.31 -4.64
CA THR A 6 -6.78 -23.07 -5.93
C THR A 6 -5.26 -23.04 -5.75
N GLU A 7 -4.76 -22.40 -4.70
CA GLU A 7 -3.33 -22.39 -4.33
C GLU A 7 -2.81 -23.81 -4.08
N GLN A 8 -3.56 -24.62 -3.32
CA GLN A 8 -3.17 -26.01 -3.05
C GLN A 8 -3.11 -26.85 -4.33
N LYS A 9 -4.09 -26.70 -5.23
CA LYS A 9 -4.07 -27.36 -6.55
C LYS A 9 -2.89 -26.91 -7.41
N LEU A 10 -2.54 -25.62 -7.38
CA LEU A 10 -1.38 -25.09 -8.10
C LEU A 10 -0.04 -25.61 -7.51
N LYS A 11 0.08 -25.71 -6.17
CA LYS A 11 1.26 -26.31 -5.52
C LYS A 11 1.43 -27.79 -5.86
N GLN A 12 0.34 -28.55 -5.89
CA GLN A 12 0.37 -29.94 -6.32
C GLN A 12 0.82 -30.07 -7.77
N LYS A 13 0.32 -29.21 -8.67
CA LYS A 13 0.77 -29.20 -10.07
C LYS A 13 2.23 -28.76 -10.23
N ASP A 14 2.70 -27.73 -9.51
CA ASP A 14 4.11 -27.30 -9.54
C ASP A 14 5.05 -28.48 -9.19
N SER A 15 4.73 -29.22 -8.12
CA SER A 15 5.49 -30.41 -7.70
C SER A 15 5.45 -31.52 -8.76
N MET A 16 4.26 -31.82 -9.29
CA MET A 16 4.08 -32.84 -10.33
C MET A 16 4.88 -32.52 -11.61
N PHE A 17 4.86 -31.28 -12.08
CA PHE A 17 5.62 -30.88 -13.28
C PHE A 17 7.13 -30.85 -13.00
N MET A 18 7.54 -30.43 -11.80
CA MET A 18 8.95 -30.52 -11.39
C MET A 18 9.46 -31.96 -11.41
N ASP A 19 8.70 -32.92 -10.88
CA ASP A 19 9.09 -34.33 -10.88
C ASP A 19 9.15 -34.89 -12.31
N LYS A 20 8.17 -34.55 -13.17
CA LYS A 20 8.19 -34.92 -14.60
C LYS A 20 9.43 -34.39 -15.33
N ILE A 21 9.87 -33.17 -15.05
CA ILE A 21 11.10 -32.60 -15.63
C ILE A 21 12.32 -33.40 -15.15
N ARG A 22 12.40 -33.74 -13.85
CA ARG A 22 13.51 -34.54 -13.31
C ARG A 22 13.59 -35.94 -13.94
N SER A 23 12.45 -36.60 -14.14
CA SER A 23 12.39 -37.94 -14.75
C SER A 23 12.73 -37.95 -16.24
N ASN A 24 12.58 -36.83 -16.96
CA ASN A 24 12.73 -36.76 -18.41
C ASN A 24 14.06 -36.14 -18.88
N LYS A 25 15.04 -35.98 -17.97
CA LYS A 25 16.34 -35.34 -18.26
C LYS A 25 17.14 -35.98 -19.40
N ASN A 26 16.98 -37.29 -19.64
CA ASN A 26 17.87 -38.04 -20.54
C ASN A 26 17.19 -38.58 -21.81
N LYS A 27 15.88 -38.37 -22.00
CA LYS A 27 15.13 -39.08 -23.05
C LYS A 27 14.58 -38.18 -24.15
N GLN A 28 14.06 -36.97 -23.88
CA GLN A 28 13.42 -36.13 -24.92
C GLN A 28 13.44 -34.61 -24.59
N SER A 29 14.33 -33.85 -25.26
CA SER A 29 14.51 -32.40 -25.05
C SER A 29 13.25 -31.56 -25.28
N SER A 30 12.44 -31.91 -26.29
CA SER A 30 11.19 -31.20 -26.61
C SER A 30 10.13 -31.30 -25.50
N LEU A 31 9.94 -32.50 -24.95
CA LEU A 31 8.96 -32.75 -23.88
C LEU A 31 9.37 -32.12 -22.55
N ALA A 32 10.67 -32.14 -22.22
CA ALA A 32 11.20 -31.42 -21.07
C ALA A 32 10.98 -29.90 -21.19
N LYS A 33 11.16 -29.34 -22.39
CA LYS A 33 10.90 -27.92 -22.67
C LYS A 33 9.43 -27.55 -22.47
N MET A 34 8.50 -28.37 -22.97
CA MET A 34 7.05 -28.16 -22.75
C MET A 34 6.69 -28.16 -21.26
N TYR A 35 7.19 -29.13 -20.48
CA TYR A 35 6.95 -29.17 -19.04
C TYR A 35 7.56 -27.98 -18.29
N ALA A 36 8.73 -27.50 -18.73
CA ALA A 36 9.34 -26.29 -18.16
C ALA A 36 8.49 -25.03 -18.45
N THR A 37 7.92 -24.92 -19.65
CA THR A 37 6.99 -23.83 -19.99
C THR A 37 5.76 -23.85 -19.09
N GLU A 38 5.13 -25.01 -18.89
CA GLU A 38 3.95 -25.08 -18.03
C GLU A 38 4.26 -24.82 -16.56
N LEU A 39 5.43 -25.27 -16.10
CA LEU A 39 5.89 -24.94 -14.76
C LEU A 39 6.04 -23.41 -14.57
N ALA A 40 6.52 -22.69 -15.60
CA ALA A 40 6.63 -21.24 -15.56
C ALA A 40 5.25 -20.56 -15.45
N GLU A 41 4.26 -21.02 -16.23
CA GLU A 41 2.88 -20.49 -16.15
C GLU A 41 2.22 -20.84 -14.80
N ILE A 42 2.45 -22.03 -14.24
CA ILE A 42 1.97 -22.40 -12.90
C ILE A 42 2.56 -21.46 -11.83
N LYS A 43 3.86 -21.15 -11.90
CA LYS A 43 4.50 -20.20 -10.97
C LYS A 43 3.92 -18.80 -11.09
N LYS A 44 3.66 -18.34 -12.31
CA LYS A 44 3.00 -17.06 -12.56
C LYS A 44 1.58 -17.03 -11.99
N ASN A 45 0.79 -18.08 -12.20
CA ASN A 45 -0.55 -18.21 -11.65
C ASN A 45 -0.54 -18.26 -10.11
N ASN A 46 0.43 -18.95 -9.51
CA ASN A 46 0.64 -18.94 -8.06
C ASN A 46 0.89 -17.53 -7.52
N LYS A 47 1.73 -16.73 -8.20
CA LYS A 47 1.97 -15.34 -7.82
C LYS A 47 0.70 -14.50 -7.91
N THR A 48 -0.09 -14.67 -8.97
CA THR A 48 -1.38 -13.98 -9.12
C THR A 48 -2.37 -14.34 -8.01
N VAL A 49 -2.50 -15.63 -7.68
CA VAL A 49 -3.38 -16.08 -6.58
C VAL A 49 -2.91 -15.54 -5.23
N SER A 50 -1.59 -15.54 -4.98
CA SER A 50 -1.03 -14.97 -3.75
C SER A 50 -1.30 -13.47 -3.63
N ASN A 51 -1.14 -12.72 -4.72
CA ASN A 51 -1.45 -11.29 -4.73
C ASN A 51 -2.94 -11.05 -4.48
N ALA A 52 -3.81 -11.83 -5.11
CA ALA A 52 -5.25 -11.74 -4.89
C ALA A 52 -5.63 -12.02 -3.42
N LYS A 53 -4.98 -12.99 -2.76
CA LYS A 53 -5.18 -13.24 -1.32
C LYS A 53 -4.79 -12.03 -0.48
N LEU A 54 -3.62 -11.44 -0.73
CA LEU A 54 -3.17 -10.24 0.00
C LEU A 54 -4.14 -9.07 -0.19
N SER A 55 -4.62 -8.85 -1.43
CA SER A 55 -5.62 -7.81 -1.70
C SER A 55 -6.95 -8.10 -0.97
N MET A 56 -7.38 -9.36 -0.88
CA MET A 56 -8.58 -9.72 -0.12
C MET A 56 -8.40 -9.52 1.38
N GLU A 57 -7.24 -9.89 1.95
CA GLU A 57 -6.90 -9.61 3.35
C GLU A 57 -6.91 -8.10 3.63
N GLN A 58 -6.37 -7.29 2.72
CA GLN A 58 -6.41 -5.85 2.81
C GLN A 58 -7.85 -5.30 2.83
N VAL A 59 -8.72 -5.81 1.96
CA VAL A 59 -10.15 -5.44 1.95
C VAL A 59 -10.84 -5.88 3.23
N GLN A 60 -10.54 -7.10 3.72
CA GLN A 60 -11.10 -7.62 4.96
C GLN A 60 -10.74 -6.74 6.16
N ILE A 61 -9.48 -6.30 6.29
CA ILE A 61 -9.07 -5.39 7.36
C ILE A 61 -9.87 -4.09 7.31
N ARG A 62 -10.04 -3.50 6.12
CA ARG A 62 -10.84 -2.28 5.95
C ARG A 62 -12.31 -2.48 6.34
N LEU A 63 -12.92 -3.59 5.91
CA LEU A 63 -14.31 -3.90 6.28
C LEU A 63 -14.47 -4.13 7.78
N ASN A 64 -13.51 -4.80 8.44
CA ASN A 64 -13.51 -4.95 9.89
C ASN A 64 -13.46 -3.58 10.58
N THR A 65 -12.58 -2.68 10.14
CA THR A 65 -12.55 -1.31 10.71
C THR A 65 -13.86 -0.56 10.50
N VAL A 66 -14.51 -0.71 9.33
CA VAL A 66 -15.82 -0.09 9.08
C VAL A 66 -16.90 -0.68 10.00
N SER A 67 -16.87 -1.99 10.26
CA SER A 67 -17.79 -2.64 11.20
C SER A 67 -17.58 -2.15 12.63
N GLU A 68 -16.33 -2.11 13.10
CA GLU A 68 -15.96 -1.64 14.44
C GLU A 68 -16.36 -0.17 14.65
N LEU A 69 -16.10 0.69 13.67
CA LEU A 69 -16.50 2.10 13.70
C LEU A 69 -18.03 2.26 13.61
N GLY A 70 -18.72 1.40 12.86
CA GLY A 70 -20.18 1.37 12.80
C GLY A 70 -20.82 1.10 14.15
N ASP A 71 -20.30 0.14 14.92
CA ASP A 71 -20.77 -0.16 16.27
C ASP A 71 -20.58 1.03 17.23
N VAL A 72 -19.48 1.77 17.09
CA VAL A 72 -19.24 3.00 17.87
C VAL A 72 -20.30 4.07 17.57
N VAL A 73 -20.69 4.26 16.30
CA VAL A 73 -21.75 5.22 15.94
C VAL A 73 -23.10 4.83 16.53
N VAL A 74 -23.45 3.53 16.49
CA VAL A 74 -24.69 3.01 17.08
C VAL A 74 -24.74 3.26 18.59
N THR A 75 -23.61 3.07 19.28
CA THR A 75 -23.52 3.30 20.74
C THR A 75 -23.48 4.79 21.12
N LEU A 76 -22.90 5.67 20.30
CA LEU A 76 -22.83 7.10 20.56
C LEU A 76 -24.10 7.88 20.17
N SER A 77 -24.89 7.39 19.21
CA SER A 77 -26.08 8.09 18.69
C SER A 77 -27.12 8.47 19.78
N PRO A 78 -27.45 7.60 20.76
CA PRO A 78 -28.33 7.97 21.87
C PRO A 78 -27.75 9.08 22.75
N CYS A 79 -26.45 9.06 23.02
CA CYS A 79 -25.76 10.06 23.84
C CYS A 79 -25.78 11.45 23.18
N MET A 80 -25.59 11.52 21.85
CA MET A 80 -25.66 12.78 21.11
C MET A 80 -27.06 13.39 21.16
N SER A 81 -28.09 12.56 21.03
CA SER A 81 -29.49 12.99 21.11
C SER A 81 -29.82 13.58 22.49
N LEU A 82 -29.31 12.96 23.56
CA LEU A 82 -29.47 13.45 24.92
C LEU A 82 -28.76 14.81 25.14
N ILE A 83 -27.51 14.94 24.71
CA ILE A 83 -26.73 16.18 24.87
C ILE A 83 -27.38 17.34 24.10
N LYS A 84 -27.89 17.07 22.87
CA LYS A 84 -28.62 18.07 22.08
C LYS A 84 -29.93 18.51 22.74
N GLY A 85 -30.65 17.57 23.35
CA GLY A 85 -31.84 17.85 24.16
C GLY A 85 -31.53 18.73 25.38
N LEU A 86 -30.44 18.42 26.10
CA LEU A 86 -29.99 19.20 27.25
C LEU A 86 -29.52 20.60 26.87
N SER A 87 -28.76 20.76 25.79
CA SER A 87 -28.34 22.08 25.27
C SER A 87 -29.56 22.96 24.97
N THR A 88 -30.61 22.38 24.36
CA THR A 88 -31.86 23.08 24.05
C THR A 88 -32.62 23.49 25.32
N SER A 89 -32.68 22.60 26.32
CA SER A 89 -33.36 22.84 27.60
C SER A 89 -32.66 23.92 28.44
N LEU A 90 -31.32 23.85 28.54
CA LEU A 90 -30.52 24.80 29.33
C LEU A 90 -30.29 26.14 28.61
N GLY A 91 -30.47 26.22 27.29
CA GLY A 91 -30.24 27.44 26.51
C GLY A 91 -31.07 28.65 26.93
N GLY A 92 -32.23 28.43 27.57
CA GLY A 92 -33.06 29.51 28.13
C GLY A 92 -32.67 29.97 29.53
N MET A 93 -31.93 29.17 30.30
CA MET A 93 -31.63 29.44 31.71
C MET A 93 -30.13 29.70 31.97
N MET A 94 -29.25 29.01 31.23
CA MET A 94 -27.81 29.03 31.44
C MET A 94 -27.06 28.98 30.10
N PRO A 95 -26.92 30.12 29.42
CA PRO A 95 -26.41 30.19 28.05
C PRO A 95 -24.96 29.67 27.92
N GLU A 96 -24.11 29.90 28.93
CA GLU A 96 -22.71 29.45 28.95
C GLU A 96 -22.57 27.91 28.93
N VAL A 97 -23.47 27.19 29.63
CA VAL A 97 -23.48 25.72 29.62
C VAL A 97 -24.13 25.17 28.35
N ALA A 98 -25.10 25.87 27.79
CA ALA A 98 -25.68 25.49 26.50
C ALA A 98 -24.66 25.57 25.36
N GLU A 99 -23.76 26.56 25.39
CA GLU A 99 -22.63 26.69 24.45
C GLU A 99 -21.65 25.51 24.59
N SER A 100 -21.21 25.20 25.80
CA SER A 100 -20.32 24.04 26.05
C SER A 100 -20.95 22.70 25.61
N MET A 101 -22.26 22.53 25.79
CA MET A 101 -23.00 21.33 25.34
C MET A 101 -23.18 21.28 23.82
N LYS A 102 -23.29 22.43 23.16
CA LYS A 102 -23.33 22.53 21.70
C LYS A 102 -21.98 22.16 21.10
N ASP A 103 -20.88 22.61 21.69
CA ASP A 103 -19.53 22.23 21.28
C ASP A 103 -19.30 20.73 21.44
N LEU A 104 -19.73 20.16 22.58
CA LEU A 104 -19.68 18.72 22.81
C LEU A 104 -20.51 17.94 21.79
N SER A 105 -21.72 18.41 21.47
CA SER A 105 -22.56 17.80 20.42
C SER A 105 -21.91 17.89 19.04
N SER A 106 -21.18 18.97 18.74
CA SER A 106 -20.43 19.12 17.50
C SER A 106 -19.27 18.14 17.43
N MET A 107 -18.45 18.05 18.49
CA MET A 107 -17.32 17.12 18.57
C MET A 107 -17.76 15.66 18.43
N LEU A 108 -18.86 15.28 19.09
CA LEU A 108 -19.43 13.93 18.94
C LEU A 108 -20.00 13.71 17.53
N GLY A 109 -20.63 14.73 16.94
CA GLY A 109 -21.08 14.71 15.55
C GLY A 109 -19.93 14.52 14.55
N ASP A 110 -18.80 15.17 14.77
CA ASP A 110 -17.58 15.03 13.96
C ASP A 110 -16.99 13.61 14.10
N ILE A 111 -17.02 13.03 15.31
CA ILE A 111 -16.62 11.64 15.53
C ILE A 111 -17.58 10.70 14.79
N ALA A 112 -18.90 10.86 14.89
CA ALA A 112 -19.85 9.99 14.20
C ALA A 112 -19.76 10.12 12.67
N THR A 113 -19.65 11.34 12.15
CA THR A 113 -19.55 11.57 10.69
C THR A 113 -18.20 11.10 10.14
N GLY A 114 -17.11 11.31 10.87
CA GLY A 114 -15.77 10.81 10.51
C GLY A 114 -15.62 9.29 10.62
N THR A 115 -16.51 8.62 11.36
CA THR A 115 -16.53 7.15 11.50
C THR A 115 -17.51 6.47 10.55
N THR A 116 -18.50 7.19 10.02
CA THR A 116 -19.37 6.69 8.94
C THR A 116 -18.71 6.80 7.56
N VAL A 117 -18.71 5.69 6.81
CA VAL A 117 -18.43 5.72 5.37
C VAL A 117 -19.69 6.26 4.67
N THR A 118 -19.73 7.56 4.41
CA THR A 118 -20.84 8.14 3.66
C THR A 118 -20.77 7.67 2.20
N ASN A 119 -21.85 7.02 1.75
CA ASN A 119 -22.02 6.51 0.39
C ASN A 119 -22.22 7.64 -0.65
N GLU A 120 -22.19 8.90 -0.21
CA GLU A 120 -22.26 10.08 -1.07
C GLU A 120 -20.87 10.43 -1.57
N GLY A 121 -20.54 9.91 -2.76
CA GLY A 121 -19.82 10.66 -3.78
C GLY A 121 -18.37 11.03 -3.51
N THR A 122 -17.81 10.73 -2.35
CA THR A 122 -16.36 10.70 -2.23
C THR A 122 -15.94 9.41 -2.91
N LYS A 123 -15.65 9.55 -4.21
CA LYS A 123 -14.44 9.01 -4.81
C LYS A 123 -13.28 9.43 -3.90
N GLY A 124 -13.26 8.85 -2.70
CA GLY A 124 -12.29 9.03 -1.66
C GLY A 124 -11.05 8.53 -2.32
N GLU A 125 -10.31 9.51 -2.84
CA GLU A 125 -8.96 9.34 -3.29
C GLU A 125 -8.35 8.29 -2.37
N PHE A 126 -8.04 7.15 -2.95
CA PHE A 126 -7.33 6.08 -2.30
C PHE A 126 -5.99 6.71 -1.91
N THR A 127 -5.94 7.46 -0.81
CA THR A 127 -4.75 8.19 -0.34
C THR A 127 -3.68 7.22 0.15
N THR A 128 -3.98 5.93 0.17
CA THR A 128 -2.97 4.86 0.21
C THR A 128 -2.01 4.95 -0.98
N SER A 129 -2.42 5.53 -2.10
CA SER A 129 -1.56 5.75 -3.28
C SER A 129 -0.53 6.86 -3.11
N ASN A 130 -0.61 7.70 -2.07
CA ASN A 130 0.32 8.85 -1.95
C ASN A 130 1.57 8.52 -1.13
N LYS A 131 1.47 7.79 -0.01
CA LYS A 131 2.66 7.51 0.83
C LYS A 131 3.71 6.63 0.14
N GLU A 132 3.28 5.58 -0.55
CA GLU A 132 4.20 4.70 -1.29
C GLU A 132 4.76 5.41 -2.53
N ALA A 133 3.92 6.15 -3.28
CA ALA A 133 4.37 6.97 -4.40
C ALA A 133 5.36 8.06 -3.94
N GLN A 134 5.11 8.73 -2.82
CA GLN A 134 6.04 9.70 -2.22
C GLN A 134 7.35 9.04 -1.79
N SER A 135 7.30 7.87 -1.17
CA SER A 135 8.52 7.12 -0.81
C SER A 135 9.34 6.72 -2.04
N ILE A 136 8.67 6.29 -3.12
CA ILE A 136 9.33 5.95 -4.39
C ILE A 136 9.95 7.19 -5.02
N LEU A 137 9.21 8.31 -5.08
CA LEU A 137 9.71 9.59 -5.59
C LEU A 137 10.92 10.10 -4.80
N GLU A 138 10.87 10.02 -3.48
CA GLU A 138 11.98 10.45 -2.62
C GLU A 138 13.22 9.58 -2.81
N LYS A 139 13.05 8.26 -2.87
CA LYS A 139 14.14 7.32 -3.21
C LYS A 139 14.75 7.63 -4.58
N HIS A 140 13.92 7.96 -5.57
CA HIS A 140 14.38 8.31 -6.92
C HIS A 140 15.16 9.63 -6.94
N LYS A 141 14.69 10.66 -6.23
CA LYS A 141 15.41 11.93 -6.05
C LYS A 141 16.78 11.70 -5.41
N GLN A 142 16.84 10.88 -4.37
CA GLN A 142 18.10 10.58 -3.68
C GLN A 142 19.08 9.81 -4.58
N TRP A 143 18.58 8.85 -5.38
CA TRP A 143 19.40 8.14 -6.37
C TRP A 143 19.96 9.08 -7.46
N LEU A 144 19.14 10.00 -7.97
CA LEU A 144 19.58 10.99 -8.97
C LEU A 144 20.68 11.89 -8.42
N LYS A 145 20.55 12.35 -7.17
CA LYS A 145 21.58 13.15 -6.50
C LYS A 145 22.90 12.41 -6.41
N VAL A 146 22.89 11.16 -5.92
CA VAL A 146 24.09 10.31 -5.84
C VAL A 146 24.70 10.06 -7.21
N LYS A 147 23.88 9.91 -8.25
CA LYS A 147 24.37 9.71 -9.62
C LYS A 147 25.00 10.97 -10.19
N LEU A 148 24.42 12.14 -9.92
CA LEU A 148 24.97 13.42 -10.35
C LEU A 148 26.30 13.73 -9.66
N ASP A 149 26.39 13.51 -8.35
CA ASP A 149 27.62 13.72 -7.58
C ASP A 149 28.79 12.88 -8.13
N LYS A 150 28.52 11.62 -8.52
CA LYS A 150 29.53 10.74 -9.15
C LYS A 150 29.97 11.23 -10.53
N VAL A 151 29.06 11.80 -11.33
CA VAL A 151 29.39 12.35 -12.65
C VAL A 151 30.24 13.62 -12.51
N CYS A 152 29.90 14.49 -11.56
CA CYS A 152 30.69 15.69 -11.25
C CYS A 152 32.11 15.32 -10.76
N GLN A 153 32.25 14.33 -9.88
CA GLN A 153 33.56 13.85 -9.44
C GLN A 153 34.39 13.28 -10.60
N ASN A 154 33.78 12.49 -11.48
CA ASN A 154 34.48 11.94 -12.65
C ASN A 154 34.94 13.03 -13.62
N HIS A 155 34.13 14.07 -13.86
CA HIS A 155 34.52 15.20 -14.70
C HIS A 155 35.69 15.99 -14.09
N GLN A 156 35.62 16.25 -12.78
CA GLN A 156 36.65 17.00 -12.06
C GLN A 156 37.99 16.25 -12.04
N LEU A 157 37.97 14.92 -11.90
CA LEU A 157 39.18 14.09 -12.00
C LEU A 157 39.80 14.15 -13.40
N VAL A 158 38.98 14.18 -14.45
CA VAL A 158 39.47 14.29 -15.83
C VAL A 158 40.14 15.65 -16.07
N GLU A 159 39.56 16.75 -15.61
CA GLU A 159 40.18 18.09 -15.72
C GLU A 159 41.49 18.19 -14.95
N ILE A 160 41.54 17.69 -13.71
CA ILE A 160 42.77 17.69 -12.90
C ILE A 160 43.88 16.88 -13.59
N VAL A 161 43.53 15.73 -14.17
CA VAL A 161 44.49 14.88 -14.90
C VAL A 161 45.01 15.61 -16.15
N TRP A 162 44.15 16.28 -16.92
CA TRP A 162 44.58 17.07 -18.08
C TRP A 162 45.48 18.25 -17.70
N GLU A 163 45.15 18.99 -16.64
CA GLU A 163 46.01 20.08 -16.16
C GLU A 163 47.39 19.59 -15.71
N ASN A 164 47.45 18.44 -15.05
CA ASN A 164 48.71 17.87 -14.59
C ASN A 164 49.57 17.39 -15.77
N ILE A 165 48.95 16.78 -16.80
CA ILE A 165 49.64 16.40 -18.04
C ILE A 165 50.16 17.63 -18.79
N LEU A 166 49.39 18.72 -18.86
CA LEU A 166 49.82 19.97 -19.47
C LEU A 166 51.01 20.58 -18.73
N ARG A 167 50.96 20.63 -17.40
CA ARG A 167 52.06 21.12 -16.55
C ARG A 167 53.34 20.30 -16.72
N GLU A 168 53.25 18.97 -16.82
CA GLU A 168 54.43 18.11 -17.05
C GLU A 168 55.07 18.35 -18.43
N ARG A 169 54.28 18.69 -19.45
CA ARG A 169 54.81 18.99 -20.79
C ARG A 169 55.44 20.36 -20.94
N GLU A 170 55.07 21.33 -20.10
CA GLU A 170 55.69 22.66 -20.06
C GLU A 170 56.97 22.70 -19.22
N ALA A 171 57.22 21.69 -18.38
CA ALA A 171 58.37 21.58 -17.50
C ALA A 171 59.58 20.81 -18.09
N ILE A 172 59.46 20.32 -19.33
CA ILE A 172 60.51 19.61 -20.11
C ILE A 172 60.88 20.46 -21.32
#